data_AF-A0A946IXG9-F1
#
_entry.id   AF-A0A946IXG9-F1
#
_cell.length_a   1.000
_cell.length_b   1.000
_cell.length_c   1.000
_cell.angle_alpha   90.00
_cell.angle_beta   90.00
_cell.angle_gamma   90.00
#
_symmetry.space_group_name_H-M   'P 1'
#
loop_
_entity.id
_entity.type
_entity.pdbx_description
1 polymer ?
#
loop_
_entity_poly.entity_id
_entity_poly.type
_entity_poly.pdbx_seq_one_letter_code
_entity_poly.pdbx_strand_id
1 'polypeptide(L)' 'MSPRYYIGTTILIGVLTFAISFWQKKQTGKEIFAVFLKVVSATAVIVGGVFAIAWLLAYLGIAQSGFFL' A
#
# COMPACT_ATOMS: atom_id res chain seq x y z
N MET A 1 7.30 14.21 -9.65
CA MET A 1 5.86 13.92 -9.42
C MET A 1 5.31 14.90 -8.39
N SER A 2 4.10 15.42 -8.58
CA SER A 2 3.47 16.36 -7.63
C SER A 2 2.74 15.60 -6.51
N PRO A 3 2.73 16.09 -5.25
CA PRO A 3 2.03 15.45 -4.13
C PRO A 3 0.55 15.10 -4.41
N ARG A 4 -0.09 15.85 -5.32
CA ARG A 4 -1.47 15.62 -5.76
C ARG A 4 -1.74 14.19 -6.26
N TYR A 5 -0.74 13.49 -6.81
CA TYR A 5 -0.90 12.13 -7.31
C TYR A 5 -1.06 11.10 -6.18
N TYR A 6 -0.67 11.44 -4.95
CA TYR A 6 -0.75 10.52 -3.80
C TYR A 6 -2.00 10.73 -2.96
N ILE A 7 -2.85 11.71 -3.30
CA ILE A 7 -4.10 11.98 -2.56
C ILE A 7 -4.99 10.74 -2.53
N GLY A 8 -5.13 10.05 -3.67
CA GLY A 8 -5.94 8.83 -3.76
C GLY A 8 -5.43 7.73 -2.83
N THR A 9 -4.12 7.50 -2.79
CA THR A 9 -3.49 6.51 -1.90
C THR A 9 -3.69 6.89 -0.44
N THR A 10 -3.52 8.16 -0.08
CA THR A 10 -3.73 8.63 1.29
C THR A 10 -5.18 8.43 1.74
N ILE A 11 -6.15 8.75 0.89
CA ILE A 11 -7.58 8.51 1.17
C ILE A 11 -7.83 7.01 1.38
N LEU A 12 -7.30 6.16 0.49
CA LEU A 12 -7.46 4.72 0.59
C LEU A 12 -6.91 4.16 1.92
N ILE A 13 -5.68 4.54 2.31
CA ILE A 13 -5.06 4.12 3.57
C ILE A 13 -5.91 4.58 4.77
N GLY A 14 -6.43 5.81 4.72
CA GLY A 14 -7.32 6.36 5.76
C GLY A 14 -8.62 5.56 5.88
N VAL A 15 -9.30 5.28 4.77
CA VAL A 15 -10.54 4.49 4.74
C VAL A 15 -10.31 3.07 5.24
N LEU A 16 -9.25 2.39 4.82
CA LEU A 16 -8.92 1.04 5.29
C LEU A 16 -8.61 1.03 6.78
N THR A 17 -7.82 2.00 7.26
CA THR A 17 -7.50 2.14 8.68
C THR A 17 -8.77 2.32 9.51
N PHE A 18 -9.68 3.19 9.05
CA PHE A 18 -10.95 3.43 9.72
C PHE A 18 -11.84 2.19 9.70
N ALA A 19 -12.04 1.56 8.54
CA ALA A 19 -12.87 0.37 8.40
C ALA A 19 -12.38 -0.79 9.27
N ILE A 20 -11.07 -1.05 9.29
CA ILE A 20 -10.47 -2.10 10.12
C ILE A 20 -10.59 -1.76 11.61
N SER A 21 -10.34 -0.51 11.98
CA SER A 21 -10.47 -0.06 13.37
C SER A 21 -11.92 -0.19 13.86
N PHE A 22 -12.89 0.20 13.03
CA PHE A 22 -14.31 0.06 13.31
C PHE A 22 -14.71 -1.42 13.45
N TRP A 23 -14.28 -2.28 12.52
CA TRP A 23 -14.55 -3.72 12.56
C TRP A 23 -13.98 -4.38 13.82
N GLN A 24 -12.76 -4.01 14.22
CA GLN A 24 -12.09 -4.54 15.40
C GLN A 24 -12.46 -3.82 16.71
N LYS A 25 -13.43 -2.89 16.68
CA LYS A 25 -13.85 -2.05 17.81
C LYS A 25 -12.68 -1.35 18.50
N LYS A 26 -11.67 -0.91 17.73
CA LYS A 26 -10.53 -0.12 18.21
C LYS A 26 -10.98 1.32 18.42
N GLN A 27 -10.87 1.80 19.66
CA GLN A 27 -11.40 3.11 20.05
C GLN A 27 -10.31 4.08 20.50
N THR A 28 -9.15 3.59 20.92
CA THR A 28 -8.07 4.45 21.38
C THR A 28 -7.16 4.89 20.23
N GLY A 29 -6.61 6.10 20.32
CA GLY A 29 -5.67 6.61 19.32
C GLY A 29 -4.45 5.70 19.12
N LYS A 30 -3.95 5.06 20.18
CA LYS A 30 -2.84 4.09 20.09
C LYS A 30 -3.20 2.85 19.28
N GLU A 31 -4.41 2.32 19.47
CA GLU A 31 -4.86 1.15 18.71
C GLU A 31 -5.10 1.47 17.24
N ILE A 32 -5.74 2.61 16.96
CA ILE A 32 -5.97 3.08 15.59
C ILE A 32 -4.63 3.34 14.88
N PHE A 33 -3.65 3.91 15.59
CA PHE A 33 -2.30 4.09 15.04
C PHE A 33 -1.60 2.75 14.76
N ALA A 34 -1.78 1.74 15.62
CA ALA A 34 -1.26 0.39 15.34
C ALA A 34 -1.92 -0.24 14.11
N VAL A 35 -3.23 -0.02 13.90
CA VAL A 35 -3.93 -0.44 12.68
C VAL A 35 -3.36 0.29 11.45
N PHE A 36 -3.16 1.61 11.54
CA PHE A 36 -2.55 2.40 10.47
C PHE A 36 -1.18 1.85 10.05
N LEU A 37 -0.30 1.56 11.02
CA LEU A 37 1.02 0.98 10.73
C LEU A 37 0.90 -0.37 10.02
N LYS A 38 -0.04 -1.23 10.43
CA LYS A 38 -0.30 -2.50 9.74
C LYS A 38 -0.75 -2.28 8.30
N VAL A 39 -1.69 -1.37 8.07
CA VAL A 39 -2.19 -1.05 6.72
C VAL A 39 -1.05 -0.55 5.83
N VAL A 40 -0.25 0.42 6.30
CA VAL A 40 0.88 0.96 5.55
C VAL A 40 1.92 -0.12 5.25
N SER A 41 2.27 -0.94 6.24
CA SER A 41 3.24 -2.02 6.06
C SER A 41 2.75 -3.07 5.04
N ALA A 42 1.46 -3.44 5.08
CA ALA A 42 0.87 -4.36 4.12
C ALA A 42 0.88 -3.77 2.71
N THR A 43 0.51 -2.50 2.55
CA THR A 43 0.58 -1.81 1.25
C THR A 43 2.01 -1.78 0.71
N ALA A 44 3.00 -1.47 1.55
CA ALA A 44 4.41 -1.47 1.16
C ALA A 44 4.88 -2.85 0.70
N VAL A 45 4.51 -3.92 1.41
CA VAL A 45 4.84 -5.31 1.03
C VAL A 45 4.19 -5.68 -0.30
N ILE A 46 2.91 -5.35 -0.51
CA ILE A 46 2.20 -5.66 -1.75
C ILE A 46 2.85 -4.92 -2.92
N VAL A 47 3.04 -3.62 -2.79
CA VAL A 47 3.64 -2.79 -3.83
C VAL A 47 5.07 -3.29 -4.14
N GLY A 48 5.90 -3.47 -3.12
CA GLY A 48 7.25 -4.01 -3.27
C GLY A 48 7.28 -5.39 -3.92
N GLY A 49 6.35 -6.28 -3.55
CA GLY A 49 6.20 -7.59 -4.17
C GLY A 49 5.85 -7.51 -5.65
N VAL A 50 4.92 -6.64 -6.04
CA VAL A 50 4.56 -6.41 -7.45
C VAL A 50 5.77 -5.90 -8.24
N PHE A 51 6.51 -4.93 -7.69
CA PHE A 51 7.74 -4.44 -8.31
C PHE A 51 8.78 -5.54 -8.48
N ALA A 52 9.01 -6.36 -7.44
CA ALA A 52 9.99 -7.43 -7.48
C ALA A 52 9.64 -8.51 -8.52
N ILE A 53 8.38 -8.96 -8.53
CA ILE A 53 7.90 -9.97 -9.48
C ILE A 53 8.10 -9.49 -10.90
N ALA A 54 7.72 -8.26 -11.17
CA ALA A 54 7.70 -7.79 -12.53
C ALA A 54 9.09 -7.35 -13.01
N TRP A 55 9.99 -6.97 -12.09
CA TRP A 55 11.42 -6.91 -12.40
C TRP A 55 11.99 -8.28 -12.77
N LEU A 56 11.61 -9.34 -12.04
CA LEU A 56 11.97 -10.72 -12.37
C LEU A 56 11.42 -11.13 -13.76
N LEU A 57 10.17 -10.81 -14.07
CA LEU A 57 9.58 -11.11 -15.38
C LEU A 57 10.29 -10.34 -16.51
N ALA A 58 10.70 -9.10 -16.27
CA ALA A 58 11.50 -8.34 -17.23
C ALA A 58 12.90 -8.95 -17.42
N TYR A 59 13.54 -9.37 -16.34
CA TYR A 59 14.82 -10.09 -16.39
C TYR A 59 14.73 -11.39 -17.19
N LEU A 60 13.62 -12.12 -17.07
CA LEU A 60 13.35 -13.35 -17.82
C LEU A 60 12.91 -13.11 -19.28
N GLY A 61 12.80 -11.85 -19.72
CA GLY A 61 12.35 -11.49 -21.07
C GLY A 61 10.85 -11.73 -21.32
N ILE A 62 10.07 -11.99 -20.27
CA ILE A 62 8.61 -12.23 -20.33
C ILE A 62 7.84 -10.92 -20.37
N ALA A 63 8.31 -9.90 -19.65
CA ALA A 63 7.69 -8.57 -19.59
C ALA A 63 8.60 -7.49 -20.18
N GLN A 64 8.02 -6.45 -20.79
CA GLN A 64 8.76 -5.28 -21.23
C GLN A 64 9.30 -4.49 -20.03
N SER A 65 10.55 -4.04 -20.13
CA SER A 65 11.22 -3.22 -19.11
C SER A 65 10.54 -1.88 -18.83
N GLY A 66 9.67 -1.41 -19.73
CA GLY A 66 8.88 -0.18 -19.59
C GLY A 66 7.60 -0.31 -18.74
N PHE A 67 7.27 -1.48 -18.20
CA PHE A 67 6.04 -1.67 -17.42
C PHE A 67 5.95 -0.79 -16.15
N PHE A 68 7.07 -0.25 -15.66
CA PHE A 68 7.16 0.55 -14.42
C PHE A 68 7.62 2.00 -14.59
N LEU A 69 7.87 2.46 -15.82
CA LEU A 69 8.42 3.79 -16.12
C LEU A 69 7.37 4.72 -16.75
#